data_AF-A0A9P9XT76-F1
#
_entry.id   AF-A0A9P9XT76-F1
#
_cell.length_a   1.000
_cell.length_b   1.000
_cell.length_c   1.000
_cell.angle_alpha   90.00
_cell.angle_beta   90.00
_cell.angle_gamma   90.00
#
_symmetry.space_group_name_H-M   'P 1'
#
loop_
_entity.id
_entity.type
_entity.pdbx_description
1 polymer ?
#
loop_
_entity_poly.entity_id
_entity_poly.type
_entity_poly.pdbx_seq_one_letter_code
_entity_poly.pdbx_strand_id
1 'polypeptide(L)'
;MALAEPPTQQALDAFPICVSDCITAGIMEQSCDAADLQCICASDTLRAYLGVCVGVSSARNITTALCHSSARSRSGQLVVVASTMTGLAVAFATARLVCRQWVVGSSLWLDDWLALGATGTIIASAFINIYGLAGHGLGRDIWTLSAGEITAVLRYFHTIAWLYFLDTALVKLSVIVFYLRIFP
;
A
#
# COMPACT_ATOMS: atom_id res chain seq x y z
N MET A 1 10.82 -19.75 22.63
CA MET A 1 10.49 -19.14 23.94
C MET A 1 9.06 -18.67 23.86
N ALA A 2 8.14 -19.40 24.51
CA ALA A 2 6.76 -18.97 24.66
C ALA A 2 6.76 -17.75 25.58
N LEU A 3 6.38 -16.59 25.06
CA LEU A 3 6.12 -15.42 25.89
C LEU A 3 4.78 -15.69 26.59
N ALA A 4 4.81 -15.71 27.92
CA ALA A 4 3.61 -15.75 28.74
C ALA A 4 2.69 -14.59 28.34
N GLU A 5 1.41 -14.88 28.07
CA GLU A 5 0.38 -13.87 27.83
C GLU A 5 0.25 -13.00 29.09
N PRO A 6 0.41 -11.66 29.01
CA PRO A 6 0.07 -10.81 30.13
C PRO A 6 -1.44 -10.89 30.39
N PRO A 7 -1.89 -10.83 31.65
CA PRO A 7 -3.31 -10.82 31.97
C PRO A 7 -4.00 -9.63 31.27
N THR A 8 -5.17 -9.87 30.69
CA THR A 8 -6.07 -8.88 30.05
C THR A 8 -6.20 -7.58 30.86
N GLN A 9 -6.13 -7.67 32.20
CA GLN A 9 -6.15 -6.54 33.13
C GLN A 9 -4.96 -5.56 32.96
N GLN A 10 -3.74 -6.03 32.71
CA GLN A 10 -2.58 -5.13 32.48
C GLN A 10 -2.69 -4.38 31.15
N ALA A 11 -3.34 -4.96 30.14
CA ALA A 11 -3.62 -4.29 28.88
C ALA A 11 -4.77 -3.28 29.02
N LEU A 12 -5.76 -3.56 29.89
CA LEU A 12 -6.90 -2.68 30.17
C LEU A 12 -6.48 -1.40 30.92
N ASP A 13 -5.53 -1.49 31.84
CA ASP A 13 -5.01 -0.35 32.60
C ASP A 13 -4.27 0.69 31.73
N ALA A 14 -3.89 0.33 30.50
CA ALA A 14 -3.26 1.24 29.55
C ALA A 14 -4.29 2.11 28.78
N PHE A 15 -5.59 1.81 28.87
CA PHE A 15 -6.65 2.52 28.15
C PHE A 15 -7.39 3.53 29.05
N PRO A 16 -7.97 4.60 28.47
CA PRO A 16 -8.85 5.51 29.21
C PRO A 16 -10.07 4.79 29.77
N ILE A 17 -10.61 5.30 30.89
CA ILE A 17 -11.75 4.70 31.62
C ILE A 17 -12.96 4.42 30.71
N CYS A 18 -13.29 5.35 29.80
CA CYS A 18 -14.40 5.18 28.84
C CYS A 18 -14.19 3.96 27.91
N VAL A 19 -12.94 3.66 27.55
CA VAL A 19 -12.59 2.54 26.68
C VAL A 19 -12.62 1.22 27.47
N SER A 20 -12.09 1.20 28.70
CA SER A 20 -12.13 0.01 29.55
C SER A 20 -13.56 -0.40 29.91
N ASP A 21 -14.46 0.58 30.13
CA ASP A 21 -15.88 0.33 30.42
C ASP A 21 -16.59 -0.30 29.22
N CYS A 22 -16.31 0.16 28.00
CA CYS A 22 -16.90 -0.49 26.82
C CYS A 22 -16.34 -1.91 26.59
N ILE A 23 -15.04 -2.14 26.82
CA ILE A 23 -14.46 -3.48 26.66
C ILE A 23 -15.09 -4.45 27.66
N THR A 24 -15.19 -4.05 28.93
CA THR A 24 -15.82 -4.90 29.96
C THR A 24 -17.29 -5.17 29.68
N ALA A 25 -18.07 -4.16 29.26
CA ALA A 25 -19.46 -4.34 28.85
C ALA A 25 -19.59 -5.30 27.65
N GLY A 26 -18.70 -5.19 26.67
CA GLY A 26 -18.69 -6.07 25.50
C GLY A 26 -18.35 -7.52 25.84
N ILE A 27 -17.42 -7.75 26.77
CA ILE A 27 -17.05 -9.10 27.23
C ILE A 27 -18.23 -9.76 27.96
N MET A 28 -18.91 -9.01 28.83
CA MET A 28 -20.06 -9.50 29.58
C MET A 28 -21.22 -9.90 28.67
N GLU A 29 -21.48 -9.15 27.60
CA GLU A 29 -22.54 -9.43 26.62
C GLU A 29 -22.30 -10.75 25.85
N GLN A 30 -21.04 -11.11 25.59
CA GLN A 30 -20.69 -12.29 24.79
C GLN A 30 -20.45 -13.56 25.62
N SER A 31 -20.61 -13.48 26.95
CA SER A 31 -20.37 -14.61 27.87
C SER A 31 -18.96 -15.24 27.73
N CYS A 32 -17.99 -14.49 27.20
CA CYS A 32 -16.58 -14.89 27.25
C CYS A 32 -16.07 -14.68 28.68
N ASP A 33 -15.25 -15.61 29.18
CA ASP A 33 -14.54 -15.37 30.44
C ASP A 33 -13.50 -14.26 30.24
N ALA A 34 -13.28 -13.40 31.24
CA ALA A 34 -12.35 -12.28 31.16
C ALA A 34 -10.89 -12.72 30.97
N ALA A 35 -10.59 -13.98 31.32
CA ALA A 35 -9.30 -14.62 31.14
C ALA A 35 -9.16 -15.40 29.81
N ASP A 36 -10.26 -15.63 29.07
CA ASP A 36 -10.23 -16.39 27.83
C ASP A 36 -9.92 -15.48 26.63
N LEU A 37 -8.62 -15.27 26.40
CA LEU A 37 -8.14 -14.46 25.29
C LEU A 37 -8.53 -15.06 23.92
N GLN A 38 -8.71 -16.37 23.80
CA GLN A 38 -9.12 -16.99 22.54
C GLN A 38 -10.58 -16.63 22.20
N CYS A 39 -11.48 -16.68 23.18
CA CYS A 39 -12.88 -16.27 23.01
C CYS A 39 -12.98 -14.78 22.64
N ILE A 40 -12.22 -13.92 23.35
CA ILE A 40 -12.19 -12.46 23.13
C ILE A 40 -11.70 -12.14 21.71
N CYS A 41 -10.64 -12.80 21.25
CA CYS A 41 -9.99 -12.50 19.98
C CYS A 41 -10.66 -13.13 18.75
N ALA A 42 -11.45 -14.20 18.94
CA ALA A 42 -12.20 -14.86 17.87
C ALA A 42 -13.57 -14.20 17.61
N SER A 43 -14.08 -13.37 18.53
CA SER A 43 -15.43 -12.83 18.48
C SER A 43 -15.55 -11.60 17.55
N ASP A 44 -16.19 -11.78 16.40
CA ASP A 44 -16.55 -10.66 15.51
C ASP A 44 -17.68 -9.78 16.07
N THR A 45 -18.54 -10.34 16.92
CA THR A 45 -19.61 -9.60 17.62
C THR A 45 -19.05 -8.64 18.65
N LEU A 46 -18.00 -9.03 19.39
CA LEU A 46 -17.28 -8.12 20.29
C LEU A 46 -16.65 -6.96 19.54
N ARG A 47 -16.03 -7.22 18.38
CA ARG A 47 -15.43 -6.19 17.53
C ARG A 47 -16.48 -5.21 16.99
N ALA A 48 -17.67 -5.70 16.64
CA ALA A 48 -18.80 -4.88 16.24
C ALA A 48 -19.31 -4.02 17.40
N TYR A 49 -19.46 -4.59 18.59
CA TYR A 49 -19.87 -3.88 19.80
C TYR A 49 -18.89 -2.76 20.18
N LEU A 50 -17.59 -3.07 20.20
CA LEU A 50 -16.53 -2.07 20.39
C LEU A 50 -16.61 -0.97 19.31
N GLY A 51 -16.95 -1.34 18.08
CA GLY A 51 -17.16 -0.38 16.99
C GLY A 51 -18.27 0.64 17.28
N VAL A 52 -19.29 0.28 18.07
CA VAL A 52 -20.38 1.18 18.48
C VAL A 52 -19.90 2.17 19.53
N CYS A 53 -19.12 1.74 20.53
CA CYS A 53 -18.68 2.64 21.61
C CYS A 53 -17.52 3.57 21.20
N VAL A 54 -16.49 3.01 20.57
CA VAL A 54 -15.19 3.70 20.37
C VAL A 54 -14.89 3.97 18.90
N GLY A 55 -15.77 3.54 18.00
CA GLY A 55 -15.60 3.62 16.56
C GLY A 55 -14.88 2.40 15.99
N VAL A 56 -15.22 2.05 14.74
CA VAL A 56 -14.75 0.82 14.07
C VAL A 56 -13.21 0.77 13.93
N SER A 57 -12.56 1.92 13.69
CA SER A 57 -11.10 2.01 13.57
C SER A 57 -10.41 1.81 14.92
N SER A 58 -10.87 2.49 15.97
CA SER A 58 -10.34 2.36 17.33
C SER A 58 -10.57 0.95 17.88
N ALA A 59 -11.75 0.37 17.64
CA ALA A 59 -12.07 -1.00 18.02
C ALA A 59 -11.09 -2.01 17.38
N ARG A 60 -10.72 -1.80 16.12
CA ARG A 60 -9.69 -2.62 15.45
C ARG A 60 -8.31 -2.42 16.06
N ASN A 61 -7.91 -1.18 16.37
CA ASN A 61 -6.62 -0.90 17.01
C ASN A 61 -6.52 -1.56 18.40
N ILE A 62 -7.56 -1.40 19.22
CA ILE A 62 -7.69 -1.98 20.56
C ILE A 62 -7.65 -3.51 20.49
N THR A 63 -8.45 -4.12 19.60
CA THR A 63 -8.44 -5.59 19.45
C THR A 63 -7.11 -6.11 18.91
N THR A 64 -6.43 -5.39 18.02
CA THR A 64 -5.08 -5.78 17.59
C THR A 64 -4.05 -5.68 18.73
N ALA A 65 -4.18 -4.68 19.60
CA ALA A 65 -3.30 -4.52 20.76
C ALA A 65 -3.56 -5.59 21.83
N LEU A 66 -4.82 -5.88 22.13
CA LEU A 66 -5.24 -6.91 23.10
C LEU A 66 -4.88 -8.33 22.63
N CYS A 67 -5.10 -8.62 21.35
CA CYS A 67 -4.91 -9.97 20.79
C CYS A 67 -3.50 -10.21 20.25
N HIS A 68 -2.56 -9.28 20.50
CA HIS A 68 -1.21 -9.29 19.93
C HIS A 68 -1.18 -9.58 18.41
N SER A 69 -2.21 -9.13 17.70
CA SER A 69 -2.30 -9.30 16.26
C SER A 69 -1.51 -8.18 15.60
N SER A 70 -0.44 -8.54 14.90
CA SER A 70 0.41 -7.56 14.24
C SER A 70 -0.36 -6.83 13.13
N ALA A 71 -0.34 -5.50 13.15
CA ALA A 71 -0.86 -4.70 12.04
C ALA A 71 -0.20 -5.14 10.72
N ARG A 72 -1.00 -5.41 9.71
CA ARG A 72 -0.52 -5.93 8.43
C ARG A 72 0.09 -4.80 7.63
N SER A 73 1.31 -4.99 7.16
CA SER A 73 1.96 -4.10 6.19
C SER A 73 2.39 -4.86 4.94
N ARG A 74 1.88 -4.43 3.79
CA ARG A 74 2.27 -4.87 2.45
C ARG A 74 3.05 -3.80 1.70
N SER A 75 3.43 -2.71 2.36
CA SER A 75 4.22 -1.62 1.76
C SER A 75 5.54 -2.12 1.18
N GLY A 76 6.19 -3.09 1.83
CA GLY A 76 7.40 -3.71 1.30
C GLY A 76 7.17 -4.46 -0.02
N GLN A 77 6.03 -5.15 -0.15
CA GLN A 77 5.67 -5.83 -1.41
C GLN A 77 5.45 -4.82 -2.54
N LEU A 78 4.79 -3.70 -2.25
CA LEU A 78 4.59 -2.59 -3.19
C LEU A 78 5.94 -2.04 -3.68
N VAL A 79 6.88 -1.78 -2.77
CA VAL A 79 8.22 -1.28 -3.11
C VAL A 79 9.00 -2.27 -3.99
N VAL A 80 8.96 -3.57 -3.65
CA VAL A 80 9.64 -4.62 -4.43
C VAL A 80 9.09 -4.70 -5.84
N VAL A 81 7.75 -4.74 -5.99
CA VAL A 81 7.12 -4.81 -7.31
C VAL A 81 7.42 -3.55 -8.13
N ALA A 82 7.28 -2.36 -7.53
CA ALA A 82 7.54 -1.10 -8.22
C ALA A 82 9.00 -1.01 -8.70
N SER A 83 9.96 -1.40 -7.85
CA SER A 83 11.39 -1.34 -8.16
C SER A 83 11.78 -2.36 -9.24
N THR A 84 11.30 -3.61 -9.12
CA THR A 84 11.65 -4.68 -10.08
C THR A 84 11.05 -4.43 -11.47
N MET A 85 9.77 -4.04 -11.55
CA MET A 85 9.12 -3.77 -12.83
C MET A 85 9.72 -2.54 -13.52
N THR A 86 10.03 -1.49 -12.76
CA THR A 86 10.70 -0.30 -13.31
C THR A 86 12.10 -0.63 -13.79
N GLY A 87 12.86 -1.43 -13.03
CA GLY A 87 14.19 -1.88 -13.43
C GLY A 87 14.17 -2.67 -14.75
N LEU A 88 13.21 -3.58 -14.92
CA LEU A 88 13.01 -4.31 -16.17
C LEU A 88 12.65 -3.39 -17.33
N ALA A 89 11.73 -2.43 -17.12
CA ALA A 89 11.33 -1.48 -18.15
C ALA A 89 12.53 -0.63 -18.64
N VAL A 90 13.34 -0.12 -17.72
CA VAL A 90 14.56 0.64 -18.04
C VAL A 90 15.58 -0.24 -18.76
N ALA A 91 15.76 -1.50 -18.34
CA ALA A 91 16.66 -2.44 -19.01
C ALA A 91 16.23 -2.70 -20.47
N PHE A 92 14.94 -2.90 -20.73
CA PHE A 92 14.45 -3.09 -22.10
C PHE A 92 14.54 -1.82 -22.95
N ALA A 93 14.22 -0.66 -22.37
CA ALA A 93 14.35 0.63 -23.06
C ALA A 93 15.81 0.92 -23.44
N THR A 94 16.75 0.70 -22.53
CA THR A 94 18.19 0.86 -22.78
C THR A 94 18.69 -0.15 -23.82
N ALA A 95 18.30 -1.43 -23.73
CA ALA A 95 18.64 -2.43 -24.73
C ALA A 95 18.12 -2.04 -26.13
N ARG A 96 16.89 -1.53 -26.24
CA ARG A 96 16.32 -1.03 -27.50
C ARG A 96 17.18 0.08 -28.11
N LEU A 97 17.56 1.07 -27.31
CA LEU A 97 18.37 2.21 -27.76
C LEU A 97 19.78 1.78 -28.18
N VAL A 98 20.41 0.89 -27.41
CA VAL A 98 21.73 0.34 -27.73
C VAL A 98 21.69 -0.44 -29.03
N CYS A 99 20.73 -1.37 -29.18
CA CYS A 99 20.59 -2.12 -30.43
C CYS A 99 20.37 -1.19 -31.63
N ARG A 100 19.54 -0.16 -31.47
CA ARG A 100 19.22 0.75 -32.57
C ARG A 100 20.42 1.59 -33.00
N GLN A 101 21.16 2.15 -32.04
CA GLN A 101 22.29 3.02 -32.31
C GLN A 101 23.54 2.24 -32.76
N TRP A 102 23.80 1.07 -32.18
CA TRP A 102 25.07 0.36 -32.37
C TRP A 102 24.98 -0.88 -33.27
N VAL A 103 23.82 -1.54 -33.35
CA VAL A 103 23.65 -2.75 -34.18
C VAL A 103 23.01 -2.39 -35.52
N VAL A 104 21.93 -1.61 -35.51
CA VAL A 104 21.24 -1.19 -36.74
C VAL A 104 21.91 0.03 -37.39
N GLY A 105 22.54 0.90 -36.59
CA GLY A 105 23.16 2.13 -37.09
C GLY A 105 22.15 3.17 -37.61
N SER A 106 20.88 3.09 -37.18
CA SER A 106 19.85 4.05 -37.56
C SER A 106 19.88 5.25 -36.62
N SER A 107 19.60 6.45 -37.15
CA SER A 107 19.33 7.62 -36.31
C SER A 107 18.13 7.39 -35.37
N LEU A 108 18.13 8.13 -34.27
CA LEU A 108 16.98 8.22 -33.36
C LEU A 108 15.82 8.91 -34.07
N TRP A 109 14.62 8.34 -33.94
CA TRP A 109 13.39 8.88 -34.50
C TRP A 109 12.36 9.17 -33.41
N LEU A 110 11.22 9.74 -33.81
CA LEU A 110 10.11 10.08 -32.91
C LEU A 110 9.66 8.91 -32.03
N ASP A 111 9.70 7.65 -32.50
CA ASP A 111 9.35 6.50 -31.65
C ASP A 111 10.33 6.30 -30.48
N ASP A 112 11.62 6.57 -30.68
CA ASP A 112 12.63 6.44 -29.62
C ASP A 112 12.47 7.55 -28.58
N TRP A 113 12.17 8.78 -29.02
CA TRP A 113 11.88 9.89 -28.12
C TRP A 113 10.61 9.66 -27.28
N LEU A 114 9.56 9.08 -27.89
CA LEU A 114 8.34 8.71 -27.17
C LEU A 114 8.61 7.58 -26.17
N ALA A 115 9.42 6.59 -26.54
CA ALA A 115 9.83 5.52 -25.63
C ALA A 115 10.69 6.02 -24.47
N LEU A 116 11.59 6.98 -24.72
CA LEU A 116 12.35 7.66 -23.67
C LEU A 116 11.44 8.46 -22.73
N GLY A 117 10.46 9.18 -23.28
CA GLY A 117 9.43 9.88 -22.52
C GLY A 117 8.65 8.92 -21.60
N ALA A 118 8.20 7.79 -22.14
CA ALA A 118 7.51 6.73 -21.38
C ALA A 118 8.41 6.18 -20.25
N THR A 119 9.69 5.95 -20.54
CA THR A 119 10.66 5.50 -19.52
C THR A 119 10.78 6.54 -18.39
N GLY A 120 10.79 7.83 -18.72
CA GLY A 120 10.78 8.91 -17.73
C GLY A 120 9.53 8.92 -16.86
N THR A 121 8.35 8.70 -17.44
CA THR A 121 7.08 8.63 -16.69
C THR A 121 7.02 7.41 -15.76
N ILE A 122 7.56 6.27 -16.18
CA ILE A 122 7.69 5.07 -15.33
C ILE A 122 8.62 5.37 -14.15
N ILE A 123 9.79 5.99 -14.37
CA ILE A 123 10.73 6.33 -13.28
C ILE A 123 10.07 7.30 -12.27
N ALA A 124 9.39 8.34 -12.75
CA ALA A 124 8.66 9.27 -11.89
C ALA A 124 7.57 8.54 -11.08
N SER A 125 6.83 7.63 -11.73
CA SER A 125 5.80 6.82 -11.08
C SER A 125 6.39 5.91 -10.00
N ALA A 126 7.54 5.29 -10.26
CA ALA A 126 8.24 4.45 -9.30
C ALA A 126 8.67 5.24 -8.05
N PHE A 127 9.19 6.44 -8.24
CA PHE A 127 9.56 7.34 -7.14
C PHE A 127 8.35 7.66 -6.26
N ILE A 128 7.21 8.02 -6.86
CA ILE A 128 5.99 8.32 -6.11
C ILE A 128 5.43 7.06 -5.43
N ASN A 129 5.51 5.88 -6.06
CA ASN A 129 5.06 4.63 -5.43
C ASN A 129 5.87 4.29 -4.18
N ILE A 130 7.20 4.45 -4.23
CA ILE A 130 8.11 4.08 -3.15
C ILE A 130 8.07 5.12 -2.02
N TYR A 131 8.28 6.40 -2.35
CA TYR A 131 8.43 7.45 -1.34
C TYR A 131 7.11 8.14 -0.99
N GLY A 132 6.21 8.29 -1.97
CA GLY A 132 4.89 8.90 -1.77
C GLY A 132 3.91 7.92 -1.13
N LEU A 133 3.58 6.84 -1.84
CA LEU A 133 2.56 5.87 -1.41
C LEU A 133 3.04 5.00 -0.25
N ALA A 134 4.04 4.16 -0.50
CA ALA A 134 4.52 3.23 0.53
C ALA A 134 5.10 3.97 1.73
N GLY A 135 5.77 5.12 1.51
CA GLY A 135 6.28 5.99 2.55
C GLY A 135 5.22 6.62 3.46
N HIS A 136 4.03 6.94 2.94
CA HIS A 136 2.91 7.50 3.72
C HIS A 136 1.88 6.46 4.15
N GLY A 137 2.23 5.17 4.10
CA GLY A 137 1.45 4.10 4.70
C GLY A 137 0.50 3.37 3.76
N LEU A 138 0.60 3.57 2.43
CA LEU A 138 -0.10 2.68 1.50
C LEU A 138 0.40 1.24 1.70
N GLY A 139 -0.54 0.32 1.90
CA GLY A 139 -0.27 -1.09 2.18
C GLY A 139 -0.27 -1.43 3.67
N ARG A 140 -0.39 -0.45 4.56
CA ARG A 140 -0.69 -0.66 5.98
C ARG A 140 -2.20 -0.60 6.22
N ASP A 141 -2.63 -1.18 7.32
CA ASP A 141 -4.02 -1.13 7.75
C ASP A 141 -4.46 0.32 8.06
N ILE A 142 -5.63 0.73 7.55
CA ILE A 142 -6.12 2.12 7.59
C ILE A 142 -6.24 2.69 9.02
N TRP A 143 -6.53 1.86 10.01
CA TRP A 143 -6.64 2.28 11.42
C TRP A 143 -5.29 2.59 12.07
N THR A 144 -4.18 2.31 11.39
CA THR A 144 -2.83 2.65 11.84
C THR A 144 -2.29 3.95 11.25
N LEU A 145 -3.03 4.58 10.33
CA LEU A 145 -2.66 5.84 9.69
C LEU A 145 -3.38 7.01 10.34
N SER A 146 -2.69 8.13 10.43
CA SER A 146 -3.28 9.43 10.74
C SER A 146 -4.11 9.95 9.56
N ALA A 147 -5.07 10.84 9.85
CA ALA A 147 -5.87 11.48 8.81
C ALA A 147 -5.03 12.27 7.77
N GLY A 148 -3.88 12.81 8.21
CA GLY A 148 -2.92 13.49 7.33
C GLY A 148 -2.27 12.54 6.34
N GLU A 149 -1.82 11.38 6.80
CA GLU A 149 -1.22 10.33 5.96
C GLU A 149 -2.22 9.80 4.92
N ILE A 150 -3.48 9.56 5.33
CA ILE A 150 -4.54 9.14 4.41
C ILE A 150 -4.71 10.16 3.27
N THR A 151 -4.75 11.45 3.61
CA THR A 151 -4.89 12.52 2.63
C THR A 151 -3.68 12.60 1.70
N ALA A 152 -2.46 12.43 2.24
CA ALA A 152 -1.24 12.41 1.45
C ALA A 152 -1.22 11.25 0.45
N VAL A 153 -1.56 10.03 0.90
CA VAL A 153 -1.66 8.85 0.04
C VAL A 153 -2.67 9.09 -1.10
N LEU A 154 -3.84 9.66 -0.80
CA LEU A 154 -4.84 9.98 -1.82
C LEU A 154 -4.32 10.98 -2.86
N ARG A 155 -3.59 12.02 -2.43
CA ARG A 155 -2.98 13.01 -3.34
C ARG A 155 -1.97 12.36 -4.28
N TYR A 156 -1.06 11.55 -3.75
CA TYR A 156 -0.07 10.84 -4.57
C TYR A 156 -0.73 9.80 -5.49
N PHE A 157 -1.78 9.13 -5.04
CA PHE A 157 -2.56 8.20 -5.87
C PHE A 157 -3.20 8.91 -7.05
N HIS A 158 -3.74 10.11 -6.83
CA HIS A 158 -4.27 10.95 -7.91
C HIS A 158 -3.18 11.34 -8.91
N THR A 159 -1.98 11.71 -8.45
CA THR A 159 -0.84 12.01 -9.34
C THR A 159 -0.41 10.80 -10.17
N ILE A 160 -0.33 9.61 -9.56
CA ILE A 160 0.01 8.37 -10.28
C ILE A 160 -1.04 8.02 -11.34
N ALA A 161 -2.32 8.29 -11.08
CA ALA A 161 -3.37 8.05 -12.07
C ALA A 161 -3.11 8.83 -13.37
N TRP A 162 -2.75 10.11 -13.26
CA TRP A 162 -2.38 10.93 -14.43
C TRP A 162 -1.12 10.42 -15.13
N LEU A 163 -0.08 10.07 -14.38
CA LEU A 163 1.15 9.52 -14.94
C LEU A 163 0.90 8.20 -15.69
N TYR A 164 0.02 7.34 -15.17
CA TYR A 164 -0.36 6.10 -15.83
C TYR A 164 -1.04 6.33 -17.18
N PHE A 165 -1.98 7.29 -17.26
CA PHE A 165 -2.62 7.64 -18.53
C PHE A 165 -1.60 8.21 -19.53
N LEU A 166 -0.71 9.09 -19.06
CA LEU A 166 0.34 9.66 -19.89
C LEU A 166 1.30 8.57 -20.42
N ASP A 167 1.75 7.67 -19.55
CA ASP A 167 2.65 6.58 -19.90
C ASP A 167 2.00 5.64 -20.94
N THR A 168 0.76 5.22 -20.69
CA THR A 168 0.00 4.37 -21.62
C THR A 168 -0.18 5.04 -22.98
N ALA A 169 -0.40 6.36 -22.99
CA ALA A 169 -0.52 7.12 -24.23
C ALA A 169 0.83 7.19 -24.98
N LEU A 170 1.94 7.50 -24.29
CA LEU A 170 3.27 7.58 -24.88
C LEU A 170 3.72 6.24 -25.47
N VAL A 171 3.49 5.13 -24.75
CA VAL A 171 3.80 3.78 -25.26
C VAL A 171 3.00 3.47 -26.52
N LYS A 172 1.68 3.71 -26.52
CA LYS A 172 0.85 3.50 -27.72
C LYS A 172 1.28 4.36 -28.90
N LEU A 173 1.59 5.64 -28.65
CA LEU A 173 2.10 6.54 -29.69
C LEU A 173 3.44 6.07 -30.24
N SER A 174 4.35 5.59 -29.40
CA SER A 174 5.65 5.05 -29.86
C SER A 174 5.47 3.87 -30.81
N VAL A 175 4.51 2.97 -30.52
CA VAL A 175 4.19 1.82 -31.36
C VAL A 175 3.55 2.24 -32.68
N ILE A 176 2.61 3.19 -32.66
CA ILE A 176 1.96 3.69 -33.88
C ILE A 176 2.98 4.36 -34.80
N VAL A 177 3.83 5.23 -34.27
CA VAL A 177 4.88 5.91 -35.05
C VAL A 177 5.87 4.91 -35.63
N PHE A 178 6.22 3.86 -34.87
CA PHE A 178 7.04 2.76 -35.37
C PHE A 178 6.37 2.00 -36.52
N TYR A 179 5.07 1.71 -36.42
CA TYR A 179 4.32 1.06 -37.50
C TYR A 179 4.24 1.91 -38.77
N LEU A 180 3.95 3.21 -38.62
CA LEU A 180 3.91 4.15 -39.75
C LEU A 180 5.26 4.27 -40.47
N ARG A 181 6.37 4.04 -39.77
CA ARG A 181 7.71 4.04 -40.38
C ARG A 181 7.98 2.77 -41.20
N ILE A 182 7.49 1.61 -40.74
CA ILE A 182 7.73 0.32 -41.41
C ILE A 182 6.78 0.12 -42.59
N PHE A 183 5.51 0.51 -42.43
CA PHE A 183 4.46 0.41 -43.44
C PHE A 183 3.97 1.81 -43.82
N PRO A 184 4.76 2.60 -44.57
CA PRO A 184 4.32 3.88 -45.07
C PRO A 184 3.18 3.76 -46.10
#